data_AF-D8M405-F1
#
_entry.id   AF-D8M405-F1
#
_cell.length_a   1.000
_cell.length_b   1.000
_cell.length_c   1.000
_cell.angle_alpha   90.00
_cell.angle_beta   90.00
_cell.angle_gamma   90.00
#
_symmetry.space_group_name_H-M   'P 1'
#
loop_
_entity.id
_entity.type
_entity.pdbx_description
1 polymer ?
#
loop_
_entity_poly.entity_id
_entity_poly.type
_entity_poly.pdbx_seq_one_letter_code
_entity_poly.pdbx_strand_id
1 'polypeptide(L)'
;MKPNGWISLILSNREFVVLRFNNGVFMNQGFVVNEQKVLKVFGNHQIGAISYNGEQSIEVAEEGIVDLDHGSRFEGLVLTENKFGIPFGYGEMYDDDGILVYKGIMINWKRFGYGTSYHDNGLIEYEGYWCDDKRFGIGKVYDRYGKLVNECEWYNGIESIIEYVGNGSEPLNIGIKHLTLSDNCVLVDWDVSLLYNLESIEIGDECFGSVQSFKIDELNRLQTIKIGNNSFTL
;
A
#
# COMPACT_ATOMS: atom_id res chain seq x y z
N MET A 1 -8.77 -12.52 -9.07
CA MET A 1 -8.83 -11.22 -8.34
C MET A 1 -8.26 -10.14 -9.24
N LYS A 2 -8.91 -8.99 -9.43
CA LYS A 2 -8.34 -7.89 -10.23
C LYS A 2 -7.66 -6.87 -9.32
N PRO A 3 -6.53 -6.27 -9.72
CA PRO A 3 -5.89 -5.24 -8.90
C PRO A 3 -6.81 -4.03 -8.68
N ASN A 4 -6.94 -3.59 -7.43
CA ASN A 4 -7.80 -2.48 -7.06
C ASN A 4 -7.14 -1.64 -5.97
N GLY A 5 -7.22 -0.31 -6.09
CA GLY A 5 -6.50 0.62 -5.21
C GLY A 5 -5.05 0.84 -5.64
N TRP A 6 -4.18 1.13 -4.68
CA TRP A 6 -2.76 1.34 -4.94
C TRP A 6 -2.01 0.01 -4.97
N ILE A 7 -1.26 -0.21 -6.06
CA ILE A 7 -0.28 -1.29 -6.17
C ILE A 7 1.09 -0.66 -6.00
N SER A 8 1.88 -1.26 -5.12
CA SER A 8 3.20 -0.74 -4.76
C SER A 8 4.26 -1.81 -4.98
N LEU A 9 5.38 -1.40 -5.56
CA LEU A 9 6.53 -2.24 -5.88
C LEU A 9 7.77 -1.59 -5.26
N ILE A 10 8.47 -2.35 -4.42
CA ILE A 10 9.74 -1.95 -3.84
C ILE A 10 10.84 -2.54 -4.72
N LEU A 11 11.64 -1.67 -5.33
CA LEU A 11 12.75 -2.06 -6.20
C LEU A 11 14.03 -2.25 -5.38
N SER A 12 14.96 -3.07 -5.89
CA SER A 12 16.20 -3.42 -5.18
C SER A 12 17.15 -2.22 -4.96
N ASN A 13 17.01 -1.16 -5.75
CA ASN A 13 17.71 0.11 -5.61
C ASN A 13 17.04 1.07 -4.61
N ARG A 14 16.08 0.58 -3.80
CA ARG A 14 15.24 1.36 -2.87
C ARG A 14 14.34 2.40 -3.53
N GLU A 15 14.15 2.32 -4.84
CA GLU A 15 13.06 3.04 -5.48
C GLU A 15 11.74 2.35 -5.19
N PHE A 16 10.69 3.15 -5.13
CA PHE A 16 9.34 2.72 -4.83
C PHE A 16 8.43 3.20 -5.95
N VAL A 17 7.81 2.24 -6.64
CA VAL A 17 6.85 2.51 -7.72
C VAL A 17 5.46 2.23 -7.19
N VAL A 18 4.57 3.20 -7.31
CA VAL A 18 3.19 3.09 -6.86
C VAL A 18 2.25 3.51 -7.98
N LEU A 19 1.27 2.67 -8.30
CA LEU A 19 0.33 2.85 -9.41
C LEU A 19 -1.08 2.57 -8.94
N ARG A 20 -2.05 3.41 -9.33
CA ARG A 20 -3.45 3.26 -8.93
C ARG A 20 -4.25 2.51 -9.97
N PHE A 21 -5.04 1.54 -9.53
CA PHE A 21 -5.91 0.73 -10.35
C PHE A 21 -7.35 0.75 -9.82
N ASN A 22 -8.30 0.57 -10.73
CA ASN A 22 -9.70 0.29 -10.42
C ASN A 22 -10.13 -0.96 -11.18
N ASN A 23 -10.37 -2.05 -10.47
CA ASN A 23 -10.78 -3.34 -11.04
C ASN A 23 -9.92 -3.78 -12.25
N GLY A 24 -8.59 -3.66 -12.12
CA GLY A 24 -7.60 -4.05 -13.12
C GLY A 24 -7.30 -2.98 -14.18
N VAL A 25 -8.01 -1.85 -14.16
CA VAL A 25 -7.76 -0.73 -15.09
C VAL A 25 -6.83 0.28 -14.43
N PHE A 26 -5.70 0.59 -15.07
CA PHE A 26 -4.79 1.64 -14.59
C PHE A 26 -5.48 3.00 -14.65
N MET A 27 -5.44 3.75 -13.54
CA MET A 27 -6.19 4.99 -13.37
C MET A 27 -5.41 6.24 -13.80
N ASN A 28 -4.33 6.08 -14.56
CA ASN A 28 -3.45 7.20 -14.94
C ASN A 28 -3.02 8.02 -13.72
N GLN A 29 -2.68 7.34 -12.62
CA GLN A 29 -2.16 7.96 -11.42
C GLN A 29 -1.09 7.07 -10.81
N GLY A 30 0.10 7.63 -10.57
CA GLY A 30 1.19 6.91 -9.95
C GLY A 30 2.44 7.72 -9.77
N PHE A 31 3.38 7.19 -9.00
CA PHE A 31 4.63 7.84 -8.66
C PHE A 31 5.79 6.83 -8.71
N VAL A 32 6.95 7.28 -9.15
CA VAL A 32 8.23 6.66 -8.83
C VAL A 32 8.91 7.60 -7.85
N VAL A 33 9.32 7.09 -6.70
CA VAL A 33 9.99 7.86 -5.66
C VAL A 33 11.24 7.12 -5.19
N ASN A 34 12.22 7.85 -4.69
CA ASN A 34 13.28 7.28 -3.85
C ASN A 34 13.15 7.84 -2.43
N GLU A 35 14.15 7.63 -1.57
CA GLU A 35 14.13 8.12 -0.19
C GLU A 35 14.19 9.65 -0.05
N GLN A 36 14.41 10.40 -1.15
CA GLN A 36 14.63 11.85 -1.12
C GLN A 36 13.57 12.65 -1.89
N LYS A 37 13.09 12.14 -3.02
CA LYS A 37 12.19 12.89 -3.90
C LYS A 37 11.30 12.00 -4.74
N VAL A 38 10.29 12.63 -5.34
CA VAL A 38 9.54 12.04 -6.46
C VAL A 38 10.42 12.12 -7.71
N LEU A 39 10.64 10.98 -8.36
CA LEU A 39 11.44 10.82 -9.57
C LEU A 39 10.60 10.90 -10.85
N LYS A 40 9.38 10.36 -10.78
CA LYS A 40 8.44 10.36 -11.91
C LYS A 40 7.02 10.42 -11.40
N VAL A 41 6.15 11.13 -12.12
CA VAL A 41 4.70 11.03 -11.95
C VAL A 41 4.09 10.39 -13.18
N PHE A 42 3.19 9.44 -12.97
CA PHE A 42 2.45 8.76 -14.03
C PHE A 42 1.04 9.30 -14.12
N GLY A 43 0.66 9.72 -15.33
CA GLY A 43 -0.67 10.23 -15.61
C GLY A 43 -0.99 11.52 -14.86
N ASN A 44 -2.29 11.82 -14.81
CA ASN A 44 -2.97 13.03 -14.34
C ASN A 44 -2.10 14.28 -14.07
N HIS A 45 -2.26 15.34 -14.86
CA HIS A 45 -1.59 16.64 -14.69
C HIS A 45 -2.02 17.40 -13.43
N GLN A 46 -2.57 16.73 -12.42
CA GLN A 46 -3.07 17.32 -11.18
C GLN A 46 -2.71 16.46 -9.98
N ILE A 47 -2.05 17.07 -8.99
CA ILE A 47 -1.82 16.49 -7.66
C ILE A 47 -2.47 17.44 -6.65
N GLY A 48 -3.54 16.99 -6.01
CA GLY A 48 -4.33 17.84 -5.12
C GLY A 48 -4.88 19.05 -5.88
N ALA A 49 -4.58 20.25 -5.38
CA ALA A 49 -4.99 21.51 -6.01
C ALA A 49 -4.03 22.02 -7.10
N ILE A 50 -2.88 21.37 -7.30
CA ILE A 50 -1.83 21.84 -8.21
C ILE A 50 -1.93 21.11 -9.55
N SER A 51 -1.97 21.89 -10.63
CA SER A 51 -1.81 21.41 -12.00
C SER A 51 -0.35 21.53 -12.45
N TYR A 52 0.17 20.54 -13.18
CA TYR A 52 1.55 20.54 -13.67
C TYR A 52 1.64 20.00 -15.10
N ASN A 53 2.57 20.54 -15.90
CA ASN A 53 2.82 20.03 -17.26
C ASN A 53 3.86 18.91 -17.22
N GLY A 54 3.55 17.78 -17.87
CA GLY A 54 4.21 16.48 -17.71
C GLY A 54 5.68 16.36 -18.19
N GLU A 55 6.28 17.43 -18.71
CA GLU A 55 7.65 17.39 -19.24
C GLU A 55 8.68 18.22 -18.44
N GLN A 56 8.27 19.04 -17.45
CA GLN A 56 9.19 19.97 -16.75
C GLN A 56 9.06 20.05 -15.21
N SER A 57 8.10 19.34 -14.60
CA SER A 57 7.59 19.69 -13.25
C SER A 57 8.23 18.96 -12.07
N ILE A 58 9.04 17.92 -12.30
CA ILE A 58 9.70 17.19 -11.19
C ILE A 58 10.95 17.95 -10.70
N GLU A 59 11.50 18.85 -11.52
CA GLU A 59 12.57 19.77 -11.13
C GLU A 59 12.07 21.02 -10.38
N VAL A 60 10.77 21.13 -10.10
CA VAL A 60 10.13 22.33 -9.52
C VAL A 60 9.85 22.19 -8.01
N ALA A 61 10.13 21.03 -7.41
CA ALA A 61 10.03 20.89 -5.97
C ALA A 61 11.20 21.63 -5.30
N GLU A 62 10.89 22.60 -4.45
CA GLU A 62 11.86 23.41 -3.73
C GLU A 62 11.69 23.20 -2.22
N GLU A 63 12.74 23.47 -1.44
CA GLU A 63 12.63 23.48 0.02
C GLU A 63 11.66 24.58 0.47
N GLY A 64 10.69 24.22 1.28
CA GLY A 64 9.63 25.12 1.71
C GLY A 64 8.88 24.63 2.93
N ILE A 65 7.94 25.47 3.37
CA ILE A 65 7.06 25.21 4.51
C ILE A 65 5.61 25.34 4.03
N VAL A 66 4.78 24.35 4.37
CA VAL A 66 3.33 24.39 4.11
C VAL A 66 2.59 24.16 5.42
N ASP A 67 1.75 25.11 5.80
CA ASP A 67 0.87 25.04 6.95
C ASP A 67 -0.57 24.71 6.52
N LEU A 68 -1.27 23.90 7.30
CA LEU A 68 -2.72 23.71 7.19
C LEU A 68 -3.44 24.63 8.16
N ASP A 69 -4.69 24.99 7.84
CA ASP A 69 -5.51 25.93 8.65
C ASP A 69 -5.69 25.50 10.12
N HIS A 70 -5.56 24.20 10.41
CA HIS A 70 -5.70 23.62 11.75
C HIS A 70 -4.36 23.47 12.49
N GLY A 71 -3.25 23.99 11.96
CA GLY A 71 -1.96 24.06 12.66
C GLY A 71 -0.90 23.03 12.25
N SER A 72 -1.29 21.92 11.60
CA SER A 72 -0.32 20.95 11.08
C SER A 72 0.62 21.60 10.05
N ARG A 73 1.90 21.25 10.11
CA ARG A 73 2.96 21.84 9.28
C ARG A 73 3.81 20.78 8.60
N PHE A 74 4.21 21.05 7.37
CA PHE A 74 5.22 20.27 6.64
C PHE A 74 6.41 21.16 6.28
N GLU A 75 7.62 20.66 6.52
CA GLU A 75 8.88 21.30 6.17
C GLU A 75 9.71 20.35 5.28
N GLY A 76 10.03 20.75 4.05
CA GLY A 76 10.81 19.92 3.13
C GLY A 76 10.56 20.27 1.67
N LEU A 77 10.60 19.26 0.79
CA LEU A 77 10.34 19.47 -0.64
C LEU A 77 8.85 19.72 -0.91
N VAL A 78 8.57 20.88 -1.49
CA VAL A 78 7.22 21.39 -1.77
C VAL A 78 7.07 21.66 -3.26
N LEU A 79 5.99 21.16 -3.86
CA LEU A 79 5.57 21.57 -5.19
C LEU A 79 4.70 22.81 -5.06
N THR A 80 5.04 23.90 -5.77
CA THR A 80 4.30 25.16 -5.70
C THR A 80 3.66 25.56 -7.03
N GLU A 81 2.44 26.10 -6.97
CA GLU A 81 1.77 26.75 -8.10
C GLU A 81 0.95 27.95 -7.58
N ASN A 82 1.12 29.13 -8.19
CA ASN A 82 0.32 30.34 -7.89
C ASN A 82 0.17 30.65 -6.38
N LYS A 83 1.26 30.53 -5.61
CA LYS A 83 1.37 30.72 -4.15
C LYS A 83 0.78 29.60 -3.27
N PHE A 84 0.20 28.57 -3.87
CA PHE A 84 -0.17 27.35 -3.15
C PHE A 84 0.99 26.37 -3.21
N GLY A 85 1.29 25.73 -2.08
CA GLY A 85 2.30 24.68 -1.96
C GLY A 85 1.67 23.41 -1.43
N ILE A 86 2.15 22.26 -1.89
CA ILE A 86 1.82 20.96 -1.30
C ILE A 86 3.10 20.16 -1.05
N PRO A 87 3.16 19.32 0.00
CA PRO A 87 4.26 18.39 0.19
C PRO A 87 4.47 17.54 -1.07
N PHE A 88 5.71 17.46 -1.57
CA PHE A 88 6.04 16.72 -2.78
C PHE A 88 7.49 16.20 -2.77
N GLY A 89 7.79 15.36 -1.80
CA GLY A 89 9.12 14.77 -1.63
C GLY A 89 9.44 14.52 -0.17
N TYR A 90 10.72 14.42 0.16
CA TYR A 90 11.15 14.22 1.53
C TYR A 90 10.90 15.46 2.37
N GLY A 91 10.48 15.25 3.61
CA GLY A 91 10.37 16.31 4.59
C GLY A 91 9.93 15.78 5.96
N GLU A 92 9.65 16.73 6.84
CA GLU A 92 9.24 16.54 8.22
C GLU A 92 7.81 17.08 8.39
N MET A 93 6.94 16.27 8.97
CA MET A 93 5.58 16.67 9.30
C MET A 93 5.45 16.84 10.81
N TYR A 94 4.82 17.94 11.20
CA TYR A 94 4.51 18.32 12.56
C TYR A 94 2.98 18.41 12.74
N ASP A 95 2.47 18.01 13.89
CA ASP A 95 1.07 18.22 14.26
C ASP A 95 0.80 19.68 14.69
N ASP A 96 -0.43 19.95 15.15
CA ASP A 96 -0.91 21.27 15.58
C ASP A 96 -0.31 21.76 16.91
N ASP A 97 0.29 20.86 17.69
CA ASP A 97 1.10 21.18 18.87
C ASP A 97 2.58 21.41 18.52
N GLY A 98 2.96 21.23 17.25
CA GLY A 98 4.34 21.37 16.77
C GLY A 98 5.23 20.18 17.12
N ILE A 99 4.64 19.02 17.42
CA ILE A 99 5.35 17.76 17.67
C ILE A 99 5.64 17.09 16.34
N LEU A 100 6.87 16.61 16.16
CA LEU A 100 7.26 15.85 14.96
C LEU A 100 6.51 14.52 14.93
N VAL A 101 5.73 14.30 13.88
CA VAL A 101 4.94 13.06 13.69
C VAL A 101 5.50 12.15 12.60
N TYR A 102 6.21 12.68 11.61
CA TYR A 102 6.72 11.88 10.50
C TYR A 102 7.95 12.51 9.81
N LYS A 103 8.87 11.66 9.34
CA LYS A 103 9.95 12.00 8.39
C LYS A 103 9.95 11.01 7.24
N GLY A 104 9.93 11.49 6.01
CA GLY A 104 9.97 10.65 4.81
C GLY A 104 9.30 11.30 3.62
N ILE A 105 9.04 10.51 2.57
CA ILE A 105 8.34 11.04 1.39
C ILE A 105 6.88 11.34 1.74
N MET A 106 6.46 12.55 1.42
CA MET A 106 5.09 13.00 1.48
C MET A 106 4.67 13.59 0.14
N ILE A 107 3.50 13.18 -0.35
CA ILE A 107 2.90 13.68 -1.58
C ILE A 107 1.48 14.10 -1.24
N ASN A 108 1.21 15.40 -1.32
CA ASN A 108 -0.10 15.97 -1.02
C ASN A 108 -0.68 15.48 0.32
N TRP A 109 0.09 15.66 1.39
CA TRP A 109 -0.29 15.28 2.77
C TRP A 109 -0.55 13.78 2.98
N LYS A 110 -0.06 12.94 2.06
CA LYS A 110 -0.10 11.48 2.19
C LYS A 110 1.31 10.92 2.22
N ARG A 111 1.57 10.01 3.16
CA ARG A 111 2.87 9.33 3.31
C ARG A 111 3.05 8.29 2.21
N PHE A 112 4.22 8.30 1.58
CA PHE A 112 4.63 7.34 0.54
C PHE A 112 6.07 6.88 0.76
N GLY A 113 6.46 5.78 0.11
CA GLY A 113 7.83 5.30 0.13
C GLY A 113 8.31 4.92 1.53
N TYR A 114 9.62 4.91 1.74
CA TYR A 114 10.18 4.64 3.06
C TYR A 114 10.11 5.87 3.96
N GLY A 115 9.70 5.69 5.22
CA GLY A 115 9.57 6.78 6.18
C GLY A 115 9.45 6.30 7.62
N THR A 116 9.63 7.23 8.55
CA THR A 116 9.60 7.02 10.00
C THR A 116 8.51 7.88 10.62
N SER A 117 7.61 7.30 11.40
CA SER A 117 6.69 8.03 12.28
C SER A 117 7.13 7.95 13.74
N TYR A 118 6.65 8.89 14.54
CA TYR A 118 7.10 9.10 15.92
C TYR A 118 5.92 9.14 16.88
N HIS A 119 6.13 8.68 18.10
CA HIS A 119 5.25 8.90 19.23
C HIS A 119 5.35 10.37 19.67
N ASP A 120 4.36 10.81 20.46
CA ASP A 120 4.31 12.14 21.11
C ASP A 120 5.57 12.49 21.94
N ASN A 121 6.27 11.47 22.43
CA ASN A 121 7.52 11.62 23.18
C ASN A 121 8.79 11.70 22.31
N GLY A 122 8.64 11.73 20.98
CA GLY A 122 9.72 11.83 20.00
C GLY A 122 10.47 10.52 19.71
N LEU A 123 10.09 9.39 20.33
CA LEU A 123 10.63 8.08 19.97
C LEU A 123 9.95 7.53 18.73
N ILE A 124 10.65 6.68 17.98
CA ILE A 124 10.11 6.05 16.78
C ILE A 124 8.87 5.22 17.15
N GLU A 125 7.80 5.39 16.38
CA GLU A 125 6.58 4.59 16.43
C GLU A 125 6.61 3.49 15.36
N TYR A 126 6.98 3.87 14.13
CA TYR A 126 7.09 2.96 13.02
C TYR A 126 8.20 3.40 12.06
N GLU A 127 8.92 2.42 11.52
CA GLU A 127 9.95 2.60 10.50
C GLU A 127 9.71 1.58 9.38
N GLY A 128 9.37 2.03 8.18
CA GLY A 128 9.03 1.13 7.08
C GLY A 128 8.44 1.85 5.88
N TYR A 129 7.84 1.07 4.96
CA TYR A 129 7.20 1.64 3.78
C TYR A 129 5.78 2.12 4.05
N TRP A 130 5.38 3.12 3.29
CA TRP A 130 4.08 3.76 3.30
C TRP A 130 3.53 3.86 1.87
N CYS A 131 2.23 3.75 1.74
CA CYS A 131 1.52 3.96 0.49
C CYS A 131 0.18 4.61 0.81
N ASP A 132 -0.04 5.84 0.32
CA ASP A 132 -1.27 6.58 0.53
C ASP A 132 -1.68 6.61 2.02
N ASP A 133 -0.70 6.96 2.87
CA ASP A 133 -0.89 7.13 4.32
C ASP A 133 -1.20 5.84 5.10
N LYS A 134 -0.98 4.69 4.45
CA LYS A 134 -1.09 3.36 5.06
C LYS A 134 0.28 2.68 5.07
N ARG A 135 0.58 1.96 6.15
CA ARG A 135 1.78 1.10 6.22
C ARG A 135 1.72 0.06 5.09
N PHE A 136 2.85 -0.16 4.43
CA PHE A 136 2.99 -1.10 3.33
C PHE A 136 4.36 -1.79 3.40
N GLY A 137 4.49 -2.97 2.79
CA GLY A 137 5.77 -3.69 2.71
C GLY A 137 6.34 -4.02 4.09
N ILE A 138 7.65 -4.27 4.15
CA ILE A 138 8.32 -4.57 5.43
C ILE A 138 8.39 -3.31 6.29
N GLY A 139 8.05 -3.45 7.57
CA GLY A 139 8.16 -2.38 8.55
C GLY A 139 8.34 -2.87 9.98
N LYS A 140 8.92 -2.02 10.82
CA LYS A 140 9.17 -2.23 12.25
C LYS A 140 8.30 -1.32 13.08
N VAL A 141 7.70 -1.85 14.13
CA VAL A 141 6.87 -1.12 15.10
C VAL A 141 7.57 -1.11 16.45
N TYR A 142 7.63 0.06 17.08
CA TYR A 142 8.25 0.25 18.38
C TYR A 142 7.25 0.79 19.40
N ASP A 143 7.38 0.38 20.66
CA ASP A 143 6.58 0.94 21.75
C ASP A 143 7.09 2.33 22.18
N ARG A 144 6.36 2.98 23.09
CA ARG A 144 6.73 4.31 23.61
C ARG A 144 7.99 4.33 24.48
N TYR A 145 8.67 3.20 24.67
CA TYR A 145 9.96 3.11 25.35
C TYR A 145 11.09 2.79 24.35
N GLY A 146 10.78 2.75 23.04
CA GLY A 146 11.74 2.46 21.98
C GLY A 146 12.04 0.97 21.80
N LYS A 147 11.25 0.07 22.40
CA LYS A 147 11.44 -1.37 22.25
C LYS A 147 10.74 -1.85 20.97
N LEU A 148 11.43 -2.64 20.17
CA LEU A 148 10.83 -3.32 19.02
C LEU A 148 9.71 -4.26 19.48
N VAL A 149 8.50 -4.03 18.98
CA VAL A 149 7.29 -4.82 19.28
C VAL A 149 6.97 -5.77 18.14
N ASN A 150 7.13 -5.33 16.89
CA ASN A 150 6.78 -6.12 15.72
C ASN A 150 7.69 -5.80 14.53
N GLU A 151 7.95 -6.80 13.68
CA GLU A 151 8.61 -6.66 12.38
C GLU A 151 7.90 -7.60 11.41
N CYS A 152 7.12 -7.02 10.48
CA CYS A 152 6.28 -7.79 9.56
C CYS A 152 6.09 -7.06 8.23
N GLU A 153 5.48 -7.76 7.25
CA GLU A 153 4.97 -7.12 6.05
C GLU A 153 3.59 -6.49 6.33
N TRP A 154 3.29 -5.38 5.66
CA TRP A 154 2.03 -4.65 5.75
C TRP A 154 1.39 -4.54 4.37
N TYR A 155 0.08 -4.67 4.31
CA TYR A 155 -0.73 -4.51 3.10
C TYR A 155 -1.89 -3.56 3.40
N ASN A 156 -1.86 -2.36 2.83
CA ASN A 156 -2.89 -1.33 3.06
C ASN A 156 -3.15 -1.04 4.56
N GLY A 157 -2.09 -1.00 5.37
CA GLY A 157 -2.17 -0.71 6.81
C GLY A 157 -2.56 -1.90 7.67
N ILE A 158 -2.77 -3.07 7.07
CA ILE A 158 -3.07 -4.32 7.79
C ILE A 158 -1.79 -5.16 7.81
N GLU A 159 -1.44 -5.70 8.97
CA GLU A 159 -0.34 -6.67 9.08
C GLU A 159 -0.63 -7.87 8.17
N SER A 160 0.37 -8.30 7.40
CA SER A 160 0.24 -9.45 6.54
C SER A 160 -0.06 -10.68 7.36
N ILE A 161 -1.26 -11.21 7.19
CA ILE A 161 -1.65 -12.49 7.78
C ILE A 161 -1.12 -13.61 6.90
N ILE A 162 -0.40 -14.53 7.52
CA ILE A 162 0.08 -15.77 6.90
C ILE A 162 -1.10 -16.68 6.57
N GLU A 163 -2.14 -16.65 7.40
CA GLU A 163 -3.32 -17.51 7.33
C GLU A 163 -4.58 -16.66 7.11
N TYR A 164 -5.39 -17.04 6.12
CA TYR A 164 -6.73 -16.53 5.91
C TYR A 164 -7.74 -17.62 6.19
N VAL A 165 -8.77 -17.30 6.98
CA VAL A 165 -9.94 -18.15 7.20
C VAL A 165 -11.19 -17.30 7.07
N GLY A 166 -12.05 -17.61 6.10
CA GLY A 166 -13.29 -16.86 5.89
C GLY A 166 -14.05 -17.30 4.64
N ASN A 167 -15.16 -16.65 4.33
CA ASN A 167 -15.96 -16.97 3.14
C ASN A 167 -15.53 -16.19 1.88
N GLY A 168 -14.47 -15.37 1.95
CA GLY A 168 -14.02 -14.51 0.86
C GLY A 168 -14.69 -13.13 0.80
N SER A 169 -15.50 -12.75 1.79
CA SER A 169 -16.04 -11.38 1.92
C SER A 169 -15.00 -10.38 2.39
N GLU A 170 -14.05 -10.83 3.22
CA GLU A 170 -12.94 -10.01 3.70
C GLU A 170 -11.82 -9.92 2.66
N PRO A 171 -11.09 -8.80 2.59
CA PRO A 171 -9.99 -8.61 1.64
C PRO A 171 -8.92 -9.71 1.74
N LEU A 172 -8.59 -10.31 0.60
CA LEU A 172 -7.45 -11.21 0.44
C LEU A 172 -6.19 -10.39 0.12
N ASN A 173 -5.09 -10.66 0.80
CA ASN A 173 -3.79 -10.02 0.53
C ASN A 173 -2.83 -11.00 -0.16
N ILE A 174 -1.91 -10.48 -0.98
CA ILE A 174 -0.96 -11.28 -1.77
C ILE A 174 0.12 -11.98 -0.91
N GLY A 175 0.22 -11.63 0.38
CA GLY A 175 1.12 -12.24 1.34
C GLY A 175 0.60 -13.55 1.95
N ILE A 176 -0.68 -13.91 1.74
CA ILE A 176 -1.28 -15.12 2.31
C ILE A 176 -0.52 -16.36 1.84
N LYS A 177 -0.19 -17.23 2.79
CA LYS A 177 0.41 -18.55 2.54
C LYS A 177 -0.60 -19.67 2.68
N HIS A 178 -1.53 -19.57 3.63
CA HIS A 178 -2.53 -20.58 3.90
C HIS A 178 -3.93 -19.98 3.75
N LEU A 179 -4.65 -20.41 2.72
CA LEU A 179 -5.98 -19.89 2.38
C LEU A 179 -7.04 -20.94 2.67
N THR A 180 -7.92 -20.65 3.64
CA THR A 180 -9.08 -21.47 3.97
C THR A 180 -10.36 -20.71 3.65
N LEU A 181 -11.09 -21.19 2.65
CA LEU A 181 -12.44 -20.73 2.36
C LEU A 181 -13.46 -21.62 3.06
N SER A 182 -14.35 -21.01 3.84
CA SER A 182 -15.46 -21.71 4.47
C SER A 182 -16.51 -22.16 3.45
N ASP A 183 -17.39 -23.05 3.88
CA ASP A 183 -18.54 -23.50 3.10
C ASP A 183 -19.36 -22.32 2.56
N ASN A 184 -19.99 -22.51 1.40
CA ASN A 184 -20.80 -21.49 0.72
C ASN A 184 -20.06 -20.15 0.54
N CYS A 185 -18.78 -20.21 0.14
CA CYS A 185 -17.98 -19.00 -0.03
C CYS A 185 -18.64 -18.02 -1.03
N VAL A 186 -18.47 -16.72 -0.80
CA VAL A 186 -19.15 -15.67 -1.58
C VAL A 186 -18.40 -15.27 -2.85
N LEU A 187 -17.21 -15.85 -3.06
CA LEU A 187 -16.39 -15.54 -4.22
C LEU A 187 -16.98 -16.20 -5.47
N VAL A 188 -17.27 -15.38 -6.47
CA VAL A 188 -17.85 -15.82 -7.74
C VAL A 188 -16.80 -15.96 -8.86
N ASP A 189 -15.72 -15.20 -8.76
CA ASP A 189 -14.57 -15.24 -9.67
C ASP A 189 -13.34 -15.73 -8.90
N TRP A 190 -12.91 -16.96 -9.17
CA TRP A 190 -11.74 -17.54 -8.52
C TRP A 190 -10.52 -17.53 -9.44
N ASP A 191 -9.71 -16.49 -9.28
CA ASP A 191 -8.37 -16.41 -9.87
C ASP A 191 -7.37 -16.09 -8.76
N VAL A 192 -6.62 -17.14 -8.39
CA VAL A 192 -5.60 -17.16 -7.33
C VAL A 192 -4.20 -16.89 -7.85
N SER A 193 -4.02 -16.64 -9.15
CA SER A 193 -2.70 -16.50 -9.77
C SER A 193 -1.89 -15.35 -9.16
N LEU A 194 -2.56 -14.33 -8.60
CA LEU A 194 -1.91 -13.20 -7.91
C LEU A 194 -1.44 -13.54 -6.48
N LEU A 195 -1.85 -14.67 -5.90
CA LEU A 195 -1.47 -15.10 -4.57
C LEU A 195 -0.23 -16.03 -4.64
N TYR A 196 0.85 -15.50 -5.23
CA TYR A 196 2.08 -16.25 -5.54
C TYR A 196 2.82 -16.81 -4.30
N ASN A 197 2.47 -16.34 -3.10
CA ASN A 197 3.01 -16.84 -1.83
C ASN A 197 2.25 -18.05 -1.28
N LEU A 198 1.14 -18.48 -1.90
CA LEU A 198 0.33 -19.58 -1.39
C LEU A 198 1.12 -20.90 -1.32
N GLU A 199 1.02 -21.52 -0.16
CA GLU A 199 1.56 -22.83 0.20
C GLU A 199 0.43 -23.85 0.42
N SER A 200 -0.76 -23.42 0.88
CA SER A 200 -1.95 -24.28 0.98
C SER A 200 -3.25 -23.57 0.59
N ILE A 201 -4.14 -24.33 -0.04
CA ILE A 201 -5.52 -23.92 -0.34
C ILE A 201 -6.48 -24.98 0.24
N GLU A 202 -7.40 -24.55 1.08
CA GLU A 202 -8.54 -25.33 1.56
C GLU A 202 -9.83 -24.62 1.15
N ILE A 203 -10.70 -25.32 0.43
CA ILE A 203 -12.02 -24.85 0.02
C ILE A 203 -13.05 -25.74 0.70
N GLY A 204 -14.01 -25.14 1.39
CA GLY A 204 -15.13 -25.84 2.02
C GLY A 204 -16.13 -26.41 1.02
N ASP A 205 -17.30 -26.78 1.53
CA ASP A 205 -18.37 -27.40 0.74
C ASP A 205 -19.22 -26.34 0.02
N GLU A 206 -19.89 -26.72 -1.07
CA GLU A 206 -20.85 -25.88 -1.82
C GLU A 206 -20.28 -24.53 -2.32
N CYS A 207 -19.00 -24.52 -2.73
CA CYS A 207 -18.34 -23.31 -3.22
C CYS A 207 -18.25 -23.28 -4.76
N PHE A 208 -18.27 -22.09 -5.35
CA PHE A 208 -17.96 -21.90 -6.78
C PHE A 208 -18.85 -22.69 -7.78
N GLY A 209 -20.11 -22.99 -7.45
CA GLY A 209 -21.00 -23.77 -8.34
C GLY A 209 -21.25 -23.13 -9.72
N SER A 210 -21.02 -21.82 -9.87
CA SER A 210 -21.10 -21.11 -11.15
C SER A 210 -19.81 -21.15 -11.98
N VAL A 211 -18.69 -21.61 -11.41
CA VAL A 211 -17.38 -21.59 -12.06
C VAL A 211 -17.24 -22.76 -13.03
N GLN A 212 -17.10 -22.46 -14.34
CA GLN A 212 -17.00 -23.49 -15.39
C GLN A 212 -15.62 -24.15 -15.47
N SER A 213 -14.56 -23.42 -15.12
CA SER A 213 -13.19 -23.92 -15.20
C SER A 213 -12.39 -23.41 -14.02
N PHE A 214 -11.79 -24.33 -13.28
CA PHE A 214 -10.82 -24.02 -12.24
C PHE A 214 -9.41 -24.30 -12.75
N LYS A 215 -8.58 -23.25 -12.80
CA LYS A 215 -7.17 -23.35 -13.19
C LYS A 215 -6.29 -22.86 -12.05
N ILE A 216 -5.29 -23.66 -11.71
CA ILE A 216 -4.14 -23.23 -10.91
C ILE A 216 -2.93 -23.29 -11.83
N ASP A 217 -2.26 -22.16 -11.99
CA ASP A 217 -1.03 -22.04 -12.76
C ASP A 217 -0.06 -21.15 -12.00
N GLU A 218 1.24 -21.32 -12.25
CA GLU A 218 2.32 -20.47 -11.73
C GLU A 218 2.43 -20.31 -10.19
N LEU A 219 1.62 -21.05 -9.40
CA LEU A 219 1.73 -21.11 -7.93
C LEU A 219 2.86 -22.06 -7.49
N ASN A 220 4.11 -21.66 -7.76
CA ASN A 220 5.31 -22.48 -7.57
C ASN A 220 5.59 -22.90 -6.10
N ARG A 221 4.91 -22.27 -5.14
CA ARG A 221 5.05 -22.56 -3.71
C ARG A 221 3.94 -23.46 -3.16
N LEU A 222 2.92 -23.74 -3.95
CA LEU A 222 1.74 -24.47 -3.51
C LEU A 222 2.09 -25.94 -3.25
N GLN A 223 1.80 -26.41 -2.04
CA GLN A 223 2.11 -27.76 -1.59
C GLN A 223 0.86 -28.61 -1.40
N THR A 224 -0.23 -28.00 -0.93
CA THR A 224 -1.46 -28.72 -0.59
C THR A 224 -2.70 -28.02 -1.13
N ILE A 225 -3.63 -28.83 -1.63
CA ILE A 225 -4.96 -28.39 -2.06
C ILE A 225 -5.97 -29.37 -1.48
N LYS A 226 -6.98 -28.83 -0.79
CA LYS A 226 -8.15 -29.57 -0.32
C LYS A 226 -9.39 -28.89 -0.84
N ILE A 227 -10.30 -29.68 -1.44
CA ILE A 227 -11.56 -29.20 -2.00
C ILE A 227 -12.68 -29.99 -1.34
N GLY A 228 -13.64 -29.27 -0.76
CA GLY A 228 -14.85 -29.81 -0.16
C GLY A 228 -15.83 -30.36 -1.18
N ASN A 229 -16.90 -30.95 -0.67
CA ASN A 229 -17.94 -31.57 -1.48
C ASN A 229 -18.76 -30.52 -2.23
N ASN A 230 -19.26 -30.89 -3.40
CA ASN A 230 -20.11 -30.03 -4.25
C ASN A 230 -19.48 -28.65 -4.57
N SER A 231 -18.15 -28.58 -4.51
CA SER A 231 -17.40 -27.39 -4.92
C SER A 231 -16.96 -27.52 -6.37
N PHE A 232 -17.11 -26.45 -7.15
CA PHE A 232 -16.94 -26.44 -8.60
C PHE A 232 -17.86 -27.43 -9.36
N THR A 233 -19.01 -27.78 -8.78
CA THR A 233 -20.04 -28.60 -9.43
C THR A 233 -21.21 -27.74 -9.89
N LEU A 234 -21.65 -27.94 -11.13
CA LEU A 234 -22.86 -27.35 -11.71
C LEU A 234 -24.14 -28.04 -11.24
#